data_AF-C0FS78-F1
#
_entry.id   AF-C0FS78-F1
#
_cell.length_a   1.000
_cell.length_b   1.000
_cell.length_c   1.000
_cell.angle_alpha   90.00
_cell.angle_beta   90.00
_cell.angle_gamma   90.00
#
_symmetry.space_group_name_H-M   'P 1'
#
loop_
_entity.id
_entity.type
_entity.pdbx_description
1 polymer ?
#
loop_
_entity_poly.entity_id
_entity_poly.type
_entity_poly.pdbx_seq_one_letter_code
_entity_poly.pdbx_strand_id
1 'polypeptide(L)'
;MKDKMQYYVLKEKAVPEVLLKVVEAKRLIDSGKIASVQEATESVGISRSSFYKYKDDIFPFHETTKGKTITMVIQMDDEPGLLSGVLKTIADFHANILTIHQSIPVNGIATLTLSIDILPQTGDVAEMVTKIESVGGIQYVKILARE
;
A
#
# COMPACT_ATOMS: atom_id res chain seq x y z
N MET A 1 8.20 -20.35 28.47
CA MET A 1 8.56 -19.46 27.35
C MET A 1 7.75 -19.87 26.14
N LYS A 2 6.81 -19.03 25.67
CA LYS A 2 6.11 -19.20 24.39
C LYS A 2 6.24 -17.89 23.62
N ASP A 3 7.44 -17.61 23.16
CA ASP A 3 7.66 -16.70 22.03
C ASP A 3 7.26 -17.41 20.74
N LYS A 4 5.95 -17.48 20.50
CA LYS A 4 5.44 -17.70 19.15
C LYS A 4 4.37 -16.66 18.95
N MET A 5 4.73 -15.56 18.26
CA MET A 5 3.76 -14.65 17.65
C MET A 5 2.83 -15.50 16.78
N GLN A 6 1.67 -15.83 17.33
CA GLN A 6 0.60 -16.56 16.64
C GLN A 6 -0.45 -15.52 16.26
N TYR A 7 -0.80 -15.48 14.98
CA TYR A 7 -1.81 -14.57 14.46
C TYR A 7 -3.18 -15.24 14.46
N TYR A 8 -4.20 -14.47 14.81
CA TYR A 8 -5.60 -14.87 14.73
C TYR A 8 -6.30 -13.97 13.71
N VAL A 9 -6.98 -14.58 12.73
CA VAL A 9 -7.83 -13.85 11.77
C VAL A 9 -9.27 -13.94 12.27
N LEU A 10 -9.87 -12.77 12.48
CA LEU A 10 -11.24 -12.64 12.97
C LEU A 10 -12.09 -11.91 11.92
N LYS A 11 -13.37 -12.27 11.82
CA LYS A 11 -14.36 -11.43 11.12
C LYS A 11 -14.57 -10.16 11.96
N GLU A 12 -14.77 -9.02 11.32
CA GLU A 12 -14.93 -7.71 11.98
C GLU A 12 -15.96 -7.73 13.13
N LYS A 13 -17.11 -8.39 12.94
CA LYS A 13 -18.14 -8.55 13.98
C LYS A 13 -17.67 -9.22 15.28
N ALA A 14 -16.56 -9.94 15.25
CA ALA A 14 -15.97 -10.61 16.41
C ALA A 14 -14.86 -9.77 17.06
N VAL A 15 -14.50 -8.63 16.46
CA VAL A 15 -13.49 -7.70 16.98
C VAL A 15 -14.17 -6.77 18.00
N PRO A 16 -13.66 -6.68 19.23
CA PRO A 16 -14.14 -5.70 20.21
C PRO A 16 -14.13 -4.27 19.66
N GLU A 17 -15.18 -3.51 19.96
CA GLU A 17 -15.36 -2.13 19.50
C GLU A 17 -14.16 -1.23 19.84
N VAL A 18 -13.56 -1.41 21.01
CA VAL A 18 -12.35 -0.66 21.42
C VAL A 18 -11.20 -0.85 20.44
N LEU A 19 -11.01 -2.06 19.89
CA LEU A 19 -9.93 -2.33 18.94
C LEU A 19 -10.25 -1.73 17.56
N LEU A 20 -11.52 -1.77 17.13
CA LEU A 20 -11.96 -1.10 15.91
C LEU A 20 -11.73 0.42 16.00
N LYS A 21 -12.04 1.02 17.16
CA LYS A 21 -11.78 2.45 17.42
C LYS A 21 -10.29 2.79 17.46
N VAL A 22 -9.43 1.87 17.91
CA VAL A 22 -7.97 2.05 17.83
C VAL A 22 -7.50 2.13 16.36
N VAL A 23 -8.04 1.27 15.49
CA VAL A 23 -7.76 1.33 14.04
C VAL A 23 -8.21 2.66 13.45
N GLU A 24 -9.40 3.14 13.80
CA GLU A 24 -9.91 4.42 13.30
C GLU A 24 -9.09 5.62 13.82
N ALA A 25 -8.67 5.61 15.09
CA ALA A 25 -7.79 6.65 15.63
C ALA A 25 -6.44 6.70 14.89
N LYS A 26 -5.85 5.54 14.56
CA LYS A 26 -4.62 5.49 13.74
C LYS A 26 -4.86 6.11 12.37
N ARG A 27 -5.97 5.77 11.71
CA ARG A 27 -6.34 6.33 10.39
C ARG A 27 -6.45 7.86 10.41
N LEU A 28 -7.03 8.43 11.47
CA LEU A 28 -7.15 9.88 11.61
C LEU A 28 -5.78 10.57 11.76
N ILE A 29 -4.88 9.98 12.55
CA ILE A 29 -3.50 10.47 12.73
C ILE A 29 -2.72 10.35 11.42
N ASP A 30 -2.76 9.18 10.77
CA ASP A 30 -2.01 8.90 9.54
C ASP A 30 -2.49 9.76 8.36
N SER A 31 -3.78 10.13 8.33
CA SER A 31 -4.36 11.03 7.31
C SER A 31 -3.90 12.49 7.42
N GLY A 32 -3.16 12.85 8.48
CA GLY A 32 -2.74 14.23 8.75
C GLY A 32 -3.88 15.19 9.13
N LYS A 33 -5.12 14.70 9.22
CA LYS A 33 -6.30 15.51 9.61
C LYS A 33 -6.27 15.90 11.08
N ILE A 34 -5.55 15.16 11.91
CA ILE A 34 -5.46 15.37 13.35
C ILE A 34 -3.99 15.37 13.78
N ALA A 35 -3.57 16.40 14.51
CA ALA A 35 -2.17 16.62 14.86
C ALA A 35 -1.71 15.84 16.11
N SER A 36 -2.63 15.27 16.89
CA SER A 36 -2.28 14.62 18.15
C SER A 36 -3.06 13.33 18.42
N VAL A 37 -2.40 12.39 19.12
CA VAL A 37 -3.03 11.16 19.62
C VAL A 37 -4.23 11.48 20.52
N GLN A 38 -4.14 12.55 21.32
CA GLN A 38 -5.21 12.93 22.23
C GLN A 38 -6.50 13.25 21.47
N GLU A 39 -6.43 14.15 20.50
CA GLU A 39 -7.56 14.57 19.69
C GLU A 39 -8.16 13.39 18.88
N ALA A 40 -7.32 12.50 18.38
CA ALA A 40 -7.77 11.29 17.68
C ALA A 40 -8.53 10.35 18.62
N THR A 41 -8.02 10.13 19.83
CA THR A 41 -8.67 9.25 20.83
C THR A 41 -9.98 9.82 21.36
N GLU A 42 -10.06 11.14 21.53
CA GLU A 42 -11.29 11.84 21.91
C GLU A 42 -12.35 11.74 20.80
N SER A 43 -11.94 11.94 19.54
CA SER A 43 -12.81 11.89 18.36
C SER A 43 -13.48 10.52 18.17
N VAL A 44 -12.77 9.43 18.48
CA VAL A 44 -13.31 8.06 18.34
C VAL A 44 -13.88 7.48 19.65
N GLY A 45 -13.78 8.22 20.76
CA GLY A 45 -14.31 7.82 22.05
C GLY A 45 -13.55 6.66 22.72
N ILE A 46 -12.21 6.70 22.73
CA ILE A 46 -11.36 5.78 23.52
C ILE A 46 -10.38 6.55 24.41
N SER A 47 -9.86 5.88 25.44
CA SER A 47 -8.77 6.46 26.23
C SER A 47 -7.42 6.37 25.50
N ARG A 48 -6.51 7.29 25.80
CA ARG A 48 -5.09 7.20 25.38
C ARG A 48 -4.45 5.89 25.83
N SER A 49 -4.78 5.40 27.02
CA SER A 49 -4.27 4.12 27.52
C SER A 49 -4.73 2.94 26.65
N SER A 50 -5.98 2.92 26.20
CA SER A 50 -6.50 1.90 25.30
C SER A 50 -5.80 1.95 23.93
N PHE A 51 -5.55 3.16 23.42
CA PHE A 51 -4.78 3.34 22.18
C PHE A 51 -3.37 2.77 22.31
N TYR A 52 -2.58 3.20 23.29
CA TYR A 52 -1.21 2.72 23.46
C TYR A 52 -1.12 1.22 23.77
N LYS A 53 -2.14 0.66 24.41
CA LYS A 53 -2.19 -0.77 24.71
C LYS A 53 -2.34 -1.65 23.48
N TYR A 54 -3.07 -1.20 22.46
CA TYR A 54 -3.44 -2.05 21.32
C TYR A 54 -2.95 -1.54 19.95
N LYS A 55 -2.34 -0.35 19.86
CA LYS A 55 -1.95 0.28 18.58
C LYS A 55 -1.05 -0.58 17.71
N ASP A 56 -0.28 -1.50 18.30
CA ASP A 56 0.65 -2.38 17.61
C ASP A 56 0.10 -3.81 17.42
N ASP A 57 -1.01 -4.13 18.09
CA ASP A 57 -1.62 -5.47 18.11
C ASP A 57 -2.79 -5.63 17.14
N ILE A 58 -3.38 -4.53 16.67
CA ILE A 58 -4.45 -4.56 15.67
C ILE A 58 -4.13 -3.66 14.48
N PHE A 59 -4.37 -4.22 13.30
CA PHE A 59 -4.29 -3.55 12.01
C PHE A 59 -5.33 -4.20 11.08
N PRO A 60 -5.84 -3.46 10.08
CA PRO A 60 -6.68 -4.05 9.04
C PRO A 60 -5.91 -5.18 8.35
N PHE A 61 -6.47 -6.40 8.40
CA PHE A 61 -5.92 -7.52 7.65
C PHE A 61 -6.31 -7.33 6.18
N HIS A 62 -5.33 -6.90 5.39
CA HIS A 62 -5.51 -6.28 4.08
C HIS A 62 -6.26 -4.95 4.17
N GLU A 63 -5.53 -3.83 4.11
CA GLU A 63 -6.12 -2.67 3.45
C GLU A 63 -6.49 -3.13 2.04
N THR A 64 -7.79 -3.30 1.79
CA THR A 64 -8.30 -3.40 0.44
C THR A 64 -7.76 -2.21 -0.33
N THR A 65 -6.80 -2.46 -1.21
CA THR A 65 -6.21 -1.45 -2.07
C THR A 65 -7.24 -0.85 -3.04
N LYS A 66 -8.48 -1.36 -3.06
CA LYS A 66 -9.58 -0.93 -3.92
C LYS A 66 -9.97 0.52 -3.63
N GLY A 67 -9.95 1.36 -4.66
CA GLY A 67 -10.21 2.80 -4.59
C GLY A 67 -9.00 3.64 -4.15
N LYS A 68 -7.81 3.02 -4.05
CA LYS A 68 -6.57 3.72 -3.71
C LYS A 68 -5.71 3.98 -4.94
N THR A 69 -5.02 5.11 -4.93
CA THR A 69 -3.97 5.43 -5.90
C THR A 69 -2.63 4.94 -5.37
N ILE A 70 -1.90 4.17 -6.19
CA ILE A 70 -0.54 3.72 -5.87
C ILE A 70 0.43 4.42 -6.79
N THR A 71 1.47 5.01 -6.21
CA THR A 71 2.61 5.53 -6.98
C THR A 71 3.82 4.62 -6.79
N MET A 72 4.40 4.19 -7.90
CA MET A 72 5.57 3.32 -7.97
C MET A 72 6.72 4.03 -8.68
N VAL A 73 7.94 3.72 -8.27
CA VAL A 73 9.17 4.03 -8.99
C VAL A 73 9.83 2.73 -9.40
N ILE A 74 10.18 2.63 -10.67
CA ILE A 74 10.78 1.46 -11.30
C ILE A 74 12.09 1.93 -11.93
N GLN A 75 13.20 1.26 -11.61
CA GLN A 75 14.42 1.40 -12.39
C GLN A 75 14.49 0.28 -13.41
N MET A 76 14.76 0.65 -14.65
CA MET A 76 14.73 -0.25 -15.79
C MET A 76 15.83 0.09 -16.79
N ASP A 77 16.35 -0.91 -17.47
CA ASP A 77 17.32 -0.74 -18.54
C ASP A 77 16.65 -0.06 -19.76
N ASP A 78 17.41 0.74 -20.51
CA ASP A 78 16.93 1.42 -21.71
C ASP A 78 16.92 0.47 -22.91
N GLU A 79 15.97 -0.47 -22.88
CA GLU A 79 15.80 -1.49 -23.92
C GLU A 79 14.45 -1.33 -24.66
N PRO A 80 14.43 -1.49 -26.00
CA PRO A 80 13.20 -1.43 -26.77
C PRO A 80 12.15 -2.43 -26.27
N GLY A 81 10.96 -1.93 -25.92
CA GLY A 81 9.82 -2.75 -25.50
C GLY A 81 9.77 -3.05 -24.00
N LEU A 82 10.76 -2.65 -23.20
CA LEU A 82 10.71 -2.92 -21.76
C LEU A 82 9.57 -2.15 -21.07
N LEU A 83 9.40 -0.86 -21.41
CA LEU A 83 8.28 -0.06 -20.90
C LEU A 83 6.93 -0.69 -21.27
N SER A 84 6.77 -1.17 -22.51
CA SER A 84 5.51 -1.78 -22.93
C SER A 84 5.22 -3.08 -22.18
N GLY A 85 6.25 -3.86 -21.83
CA GLY A 85 6.11 -5.03 -20.95
C GLY A 85 5.60 -4.67 -19.56
N VAL A 86 6.10 -3.59 -18.96
CA VAL A 86 5.62 -3.07 -17.67
C VAL A 86 4.15 -2.66 -17.79
N LEU A 87 3.80 -1.83 -18.78
CA LEU A 87 2.43 -1.33 -18.96
C LEU A 87 1.44 -2.47 -19.25
N LYS A 88 1.86 -3.48 -20.01
CA LYS A 88 1.06 -4.67 -20.27
C LYS A 88 0.77 -5.44 -18.98
N THR A 89 1.77 -5.64 -18.13
CA THR A 89 1.59 -6.32 -16.84
C THR A 89 0.51 -5.61 -16.01
N ILE A 90 0.54 -4.27 -15.98
CA ILE A 90 -0.44 -3.48 -15.22
C ILE A 90 -1.85 -3.61 -15.82
N ALA A 91 -1.96 -3.63 -17.14
CA ALA A 91 -3.20 -3.86 -17.84
C ALA A 91 -3.76 -5.28 -17.61
N ASP A 92 -2.91 -6.30 -17.59
CA ASP A 92 -3.29 -7.70 -17.31
C ASP A 92 -3.83 -7.85 -15.88
N PHE A 93 -3.33 -7.03 -14.94
CA PHE A 93 -3.86 -6.93 -13.58
C PHE A 93 -5.08 -6.01 -13.46
N HIS A 94 -5.57 -5.44 -14.56
CA HIS A 94 -6.77 -4.58 -14.62
C HIS A 94 -6.66 -3.35 -13.71
N ALA A 95 -5.46 -2.82 -13.49
CA ALA A 95 -5.25 -1.52 -12.86
C ALA A 95 -5.38 -0.40 -13.89
N ASN A 96 -5.92 0.75 -13.48
CA ASN A 96 -6.02 1.91 -14.36
C ASN A 96 -4.78 2.79 -14.21
N ILE A 97 -4.10 3.11 -15.30
CA ILE A 97 -2.92 3.98 -15.25
C ILE A 97 -3.39 5.44 -15.27
N LEU A 98 -2.94 6.23 -14.29
CA LEU A 98 -3.23 7.66 -14.20
C LEU A 98 -2.12 8.50 -14.83
N THR A 99 -0.87 8.20 -14.50
CA THR A 99 0.28 8.96 -14.98
C THR A 99 1.44 8.02 -15.30
N ILE A 100 2.18 8.38 -16.35
CA ILE A 100 3.39 7.71 -16.79
C ILE A 100 4.45 8.79 -16.95
N HIS A 101 5.56 8.66 -16.24
CA HIS A 101 6.70 9.54 -16.40
C HIS A 101 8.00 8.73 -16.41
N GLN A 102 8.60 8.61 -17.60
CA GLN A 102 9.92 8.03 -17.77
C GLN A 102 10.96 9.14 -17.88
N SER A 103 12.00 9.09 -17.06
CA SER A 103 13.14 10.00 -17.18
C SER A 103 13.96 9.70 -18.43
N ILE A 104 14.72 10.69 -18.90
CA ILE A 104 15.78 10.45 -19.87
C ILE A 104 16.74 9.40 -19.27
N PRO A 105 17.10 8.32 -20.00
CA PRO A 105 18.04 7.34 -19.51
C PRO A 105 19.42 7.93 -19.25
N VAL A 106 20.05 7.52 -18.15
CA VAL A 106 21.44 7.88 -17.80
C VAL A 106 22.22 6.59 -17.65
N ASN A 107 23.32 6.44 -18.38
CA ASN A 107 24.13 5.21 -18.43
C ASN A 107 23.32 3.95 -18.76
N GLY A 108 22.33 4.08 -19.66
CA GLY A 108 21.48 2.96 -20.07
C GLY A 108 20.39 2.60 -19.05
N ILE A 109 20.17 3.40 -18.01
CA ILE A 109 19.12 3.17 -17.00
C ILE A 109 18.13 4.31 -17.02
N ALA A 110 16.85 3.98 -17.19
CA ALA A 110 15.73 4.91 -17.06
C ALA A 110 15.01 4.71 -15.73
N THR A 111 14.46 5.80 -15.18
CA THR A 111 13.55 5.74 -14.03
C THR A 111 12.14 6.00 -14.52
N LEU A 112 11.25 5.05 -14.25
CA LEU A 112 9.82 5.15 -14.54
C LEU A 112 9.07 5.40 -13.24
N THR A 113 8.41 6.56 -13.15
CA THR A 113 7.42 6.85 -12.12
C THR A 113 6.03 6.62 -12.70
N LEU A 114 5.23 5.84 -12.00
CA LEU A 114 3.90 5.45 -12.46
C LEU A 114 2.89 5.56 -11.33
N SER A 115 1.77 6.24 -11.58
CA SER A 115 0.61 6.23 -10.67
C SER A 115 -0.52 5.41 -11.28
N ILE A 116 -1.09 4.52 -10.48
CA ILE A 116 -2.20 3.64 -10.87
C ILE A 116 -3.34 3.72 -9.87
N ASP A 117 -4.56 3.61 -10.38
CA ASP A 117 -5.75 3.38 -9.59
C ASP A 117 -6.08 1.90 -9.54
N ILE A 118 -6.36 1.44 -8.33
CA ILE A 118 -6.79 0.07 -8.08
C ILE A 118 -8.31 0.04 -8.08
N LEU A 119 -8.87 -0.52 -9.15
CA LEU A 119 -10.30 -0.68 -9.36
C LEU A 119 -10.83 -1.94 -8.66
N PRO A 120 -12.17 -2.11 -8.52
CA PRO A 120 -12.75 -3.29 -7.90
C PRO A 120 -12.31 -4.62 -8.51
N GLN A 121 -12.04 -4.64 -9.82
CA GLN A 121 -11.58 -5.78 -10.60
C GLN A 121 -10.05 -5.94 -10.66
N THR A 122 -9.29 -4.98 -10.12
CA THR A 122 -7.84 -5.07 -10.13
C THR A 122 -7.37 -6.27 -9.31
N GLY A 123 -6.40 -7.01 -9.85
CA GLY A 123 -5.80 -8.17 -9.20
C GLY A 123 -4.94 -7.83 -7.99
N ASP A 124 -4.22 -8.81 -7.46
CA ASP A 124 -3.35 -8.60 -6.30
C ASP A 124 -2.15 -7.71 -6.67
N VAL A 125 -1.98 -6.61 -5.95
CA VAL A 125 -0.93 -5.62 -6.22
C VAL A 125 0.45 -6.14 -5.87
N ALA A 126 0.59 -6.97 -4.83
CA ALA A 126 1.88 -7.54 -4.47
C ALA A 126 2.33 -8.54 -5.54
N GLU A 127 1.40 -9.33 -6.09
CA GLU A 127 1.65 -10.21 -7.23
C GLU A 127 2.03 -9.40 -8.49
N MET A 128 1.32 -8.30 -8.77
CA MET A 128 1.65 -7.40 -9.89
C MET A 128 3.07 -6.84 -9.78
N VAL A 129 3.46 -6.34 -8.60
CA VAL A 129 4.81 -5.80 -8.35
C VAL A 129 5.86 -6.89 -8.54
N THR A 130 5.63 -8.09 -7.97
CA THR A 130 6.52 -9.25 -8.14
C THR A 130 6.66 -9.62 -9.61
N LYS A 131 5.56 -9.54 -10.38
CA LYS A 131 5.56 -9.83 -11.82
C LYS A 131 6.38 -8.82 -12.60
N ILE A 132 6.25 -7.53 -12.29
CA ILE A 132 7.06 -6.46 -12.91
C ILE A 132 8.54 -6.66 -12.59
N GLU A 133 8.89 -6.93 -11.32
CA GLU A 133 10.29 -7.21 -10.93
C GLU A 133 10.89 -8.42 -11.64
N SER A 134 10.07 -9.40 -12.04
CA SER A 134 10.53 -10.58 -12.77
C SER A 134 10.80 -10.33 -14.27
N VAL A 135 10.44 -9.16 -14.80
CA VAL A 135 10.72 -8.81 -16.20
C VAL A 135 12.22 -8.52 -16.34
N GLY A 136 12.89 -9.24 -17.25
CA GLY A 136 14.31 -8.99 -17.53
C GLY A 136 14.55 -7.54 -17.93
N GLY A 137 15.57 -6.92 -17.35
CA GLY A 137 15.87 -5.48 -17.50
C GLY A 137 15.26 -4.58 -16.43
N ILE A 138 14.44 -5.10 -15.51
CA ILE A 138 13.99 -4.35 -14.33
C ILE A 138 15.01 -4.55 -13.20
N GLN A 139 15.55 -3.44 -12.69
CA GLN A 139 16.52 -3.45 -11.59
C GLN A 139 15.83 -3.52 -10.23
N TYR A 140 14.76 -2.72 -10.04
CA TYR A 140 13.90 -2.79 -8.87
C TYR A 140 12.56 -2.08 -9.09
N VAL A 141 11.58 -2.42 -8.26
CA VAL A 141 10.31 -1.69 -8.13
C VAL A 141 10.15 -1.24 -6.67
N LYS A 142 9.75 0.02 -6.48
CA LYS A 142 9.48 0.59 -5.14
C LYS A 142 8.15 1.31 -5.13
N ILE A 143 7.27 0.92 -4.21
CA ILE A 143 6.05 1.68 -3.92
C ILE A 143 6.43 2.90 -3.07
N LEU A 144 6.09 4.10 -3.54
CA LEU A 144 6.35 5.36 -2.84
C LEU A 144 5.19 5.77 -1.93
N ALA A 145 3.96 5.62 -2.42
CA ALA A 145 2.76 6.08 -1.73
C ALA A 145 1.57 5.17 -2.05
N ARG A 146 0.67 5.06 -1.07
CA ARG A 146 -0.64 4.42 -1.18
C ARG A 146 -1.65 5.40 -0.58
N GLU A 147 -2.44 6.06 -1.41
CA GLU A 147 -3.46 7.04 -1.00
C GLU A 147 -4.85 6.42 -1.09
#